data_AF-A0A194PY58-F1
#
_entry.id   AF-A0A194PY58-F1
#
_cell.length_a   1.000
_cell.length_b   1.000
_cell.length_c   1.000
_cell.angle_alpha   90.00
_cell.angle_beta   90.00
_cell.angle_gamma   90.00
#
_symmetry.space_group_name_H-M   'P 1'
#
loop_
_entity.id
_entity.type
_entity.pdbx_description
1 polymer ?
#
loop_
_entity_poly.entity_id
_entity_poly.type
_entity_poly.pdbx_seq_one_letter_code
_entity_poly.pdbx_strand_id
1 'polypeptide(L)'
;MPRKPCYWTRKLELELVEFVRQREFIWKPFNNTNHQIQQKYKAYAEFAAKLGRGYTARSVRDRWVNIRSTFNHNLRRVDKSKETARSSAEVYVPCWPLWKPLQFLRDTSKMEDTDFENYSSIQTKLSNVEMKEELQSDMEEINLGIRQRGKRTDRPRRKFKSPTKIIKKQNKCVNFIDNLLIAMKPISEPCTDNMQYWFFGRHVTERLNAMRDVDAACAIRDIMAYLNQCRSINDSDVKSEDTLE
;
A
#
# COMPACT_ATOMS: atom_id res chain seq x y z
N MET A 1 14.46 7.95 24.31
CA MET A 1 13.37 7.68 25.28
C MET A 1 12.42 6.64 24.70
N PRO A 2 12.16 5.52 25.38
CA PRO A 2 11.17 4.54 24.94
C PRO A 2 9.78 5.19 24.91
N ARG A 3 9.08 5.09 23.78
CA ARG A 3 7.71 5.62 23.63
C ARG A 3 6.78 4.73 24.47
N LYS A 4 6.09 5.31 25.45
CA LYS A 4 5.05 4.59 26.19
C LYS A 4 3.97 4.12 25.21
N PRO A 5 3.52 2.85 25.27
CA PRO A 5 2.40 2.40 24.45
C PRO A 5 1.16 3.24 24.78
N CYS A 6 0.48 3.76 23.76
CA CYS A 6 -0.79 4.45 23.93
C CYS A 6 -1.94 3.44 23.94
N TYR A 7 -2.74 3.45 25.00
CA TYR A 7 -3.86 2.53 25.16
C TYR A 7 -5.14 3.19 24.64
N TRP A 8 -5.91 2.47 23.83
CA TRP A 8 -7.19 2.95 23.33
C TRP A 8 -8.30 2.24 24.09
N THR A 9 -9.03 3.00 24.91
CA THR A 9 -10.25 2.53 25.55
C THR A 9 -11.44 2.78 24.63
N ARG A 10 -12.53 2.03 24.83
CA ARG A 10 -13.78 2.22 24.08
C ARG A 10 -14.29 3.67 24.15
N LYS A 11 -14.13 4.34 25.30
CA LYS A 11 -14.53 5.73 25.48
C LYS A 11 -13.75 6.66 24.53
N LEU A 12 -12.43 6.51 24.49
CA LEU A 12 -11.57 7.32 23.61
C LEU A 12 -11.85 7.06 22.13
N GLU A 13 -12.22 5.84 21.77
CA GLU A 13 -12.61 5.50 20.40
C GLU A 13 -13.92 6.17 19.99
N LEU A 14 -14.91 6.18 20.89
CA LEU A 14 -16.17 6.90 20.65
C LEU A 14 -15.92 8.40 20.51
N GLU A 15 -15.07 8.99 21.35
CA GLU A 15 -14.65 10.39 21.24
C GLU A 15 -13.94 10.67 19.92
N LEU A 16 -13.07 9.76 19.46
CA LEU A 16 -12.41 9.87 18.16
C LEU A 16 -13.42 9.81 17.01
N VAL A 17 -14.39 8.89 17.06
CA VAL A 17 -15.43 8.76 16.04
C VAL A 17 -16.26 10.05 15.96
N GLU A 18 -16.66 10.60 17.11
CA GLU A 18 -17.42 11.86 17.16
C GLU A 18 -16.61 13.04 16.61
N PHE A 19 -15.33 13.14 17.00
CA PHE A 19 -14.41 14.14 16.49
C PHE A 19 -14.25 14.08 14.97
N VAL A 20 -14.14 12.86 14.42
CA VAL A 20 -14.06 12.66 12.97
C VAL A 20 -15.38 12.99 12.30
N ARG A 21 -16.51 12.58 12.87
CA ARG A 21 -17.85 12.89 12.35
C ARG A 21 -18.05 14.39 12.16
N GLN A 22 -17.64 15.19 13.14
CA GLN A 22 -17.71 16.67 13.12
C GLN A 22 -16.80 17.31 12.06
N ARG A 23 -15.80 16.58 11.55
CA ARG A 23 -14.77 17.10 10.62
C ARG A 23 -14.82 16.34 9.31
N GLU A 24 -15.71 16.78 8.44
CA GLU A 24 -15.96 16.13 7.15
C GLU A 24 -14.70 15.94 6.29
N PHE A 25 -13.77 16.91 6.34
CA PHE A 25 -12.48 16.84 5.63
C PHE A 25 -11.60 15.64 6.02
N ILE A 26 -11.89 14.97 7.13
CA ILE A 26 -11.15 13.78 7.56
C ILE A 26 -11.63 12.53 6.79
N TRP A 27 -12.94 12.35 6.66
CA TRP A 27 -13.54 11.08 6.23
C TRP A 27 -14.15 11.13 4.83
N LYS A 28 -14.62 12.28 4.36
CA LYS A 28 -15.11 12.44 2.99
C LYS A 28 -13.95 12.31 1.99
N PRO A 29 -14.19 11.76 0.79
CA PRO A 29 -13.19 11.63 -0.26
C PRO A 29 -12.89 13.00 -0.89
N PHE A 30 -11.98 13.74 -0.28
CA PHE A 30 -11.43 14.95 -0.91
C PHE A 30 -10.15 14.63 -1.70
N ASN A 31 -9.88 15.43 -2.73
CA ASN A 31 -8.69 15.37 -3.58
C ASN A 31 -7.41 15.28 -2.73
N ASN A 32 -6.55 14.26 -2.90
CA ASN A 32 -5.41 14.01 -2.01
C ASN A 32 -4.23 15.00 -2.20
N THR A 33 -4.50 16.30 -2.17
CA THR A 33 -3.55 17.39 -2.22
C THR A 33 -2.75 17.43 -0.93
N ASN A 34 -1.47 17.80 -1.01
CA ASN A 34 -0.60 17.98 0.15
C ASN A 34 -1.25 18.85 1.25
N HIS A 35 -1.95 19.92 0.86
CA HIS A 35 -2.69 20.77 1.79
C HIS A 35 -3.73 20.02 2.63
N GLN A 36 -4.50 19.11 2.02
CA GLN A 36 -5.52 18.34 2.74
C GLN A 36 -4.92 17.25 3.61
N ILE A 37 -3.82 16.62 3.17
CA ILE A 37 -3.06 15.70 4.00
C ILE A 37 -2.58 16.42 5.28
N GLN A 38 -2.05 17.63 5.13
CA GLN A 38 -1.61 18.47 6.24
C GLN A 38 -2.79 18.88 7.14
N GLN A 39 -3.95 19.24 6.58
CA GLN A 39 -5.15 19.54 7.36
C GLN A 39 -5.62 18.35 8.19
N LYS A 40 -5.68 17.15 7.59
CA LYS A 40 -6.00 15.90 8.31
C LYS A 40 -4.99 15.65 9.44
N TYR A 41 -3.70 15.83 9.15
CA TYR A 41 -2.64 15.65 10.14
C TYR A 41 -2.76 16.66 11.30
N LYS A 42 -3.04 17.93 11.01
CA LYS A 42 -3.29 18.98 12.00
C LYS A 42 -4.48 18.63 12.89
N ALA A 43 -5.56 18.12 12.30
CA ALA A 43 -6.72 17.66 13.08
C ALA A 43 -6.36 16.50 14.02
N TYR A 44 -5.63 15.49 13.54
CA TYR A 44 -5.19 14.39 14.40
C TYR A 44 -4.21 14.86 15.49
N ALA A 45 -3.37 15.86 15.20
CA ALA A 45 -2.48 16.45 16.19
C ALA A 45 -3.26 17.18 17.29
N GLU A 46 -4.33 17.90 16.93
CA GLU A 46 -5.21 18.55 17.89
C GLU A 46 -5.92 17.53 18.79
N PHE A 47 -6.43 16.44 18.22
CA PHE A 47 -7.04 15.37 19.01
C PHE A 47 -6.01 14.72 19.95
N ALA A 48 -4.81 14.42 19.46
CA ALA A 48 -3.73 13.87 20.27
C ALA A 48 -3.33 14.81 21.41
N ALA A 49 -3.30 16.13 21.17
CA ALA A 49 -2.99 17.12 22.20
C ALA A 49 -4.03 17.12 23.34
N LYS A 50 -5.32 16.92 23.03
CA LYS A 50 -6.39 16.80 24.04
C LYS A 50 -6.25 15.56 24.92
N LEU A 51 -5.71 14.46 24.37
CA LEU A 51 -5.48 13.21 25.13
C LEU A 51 -4.23 13.26 26.01
N GLY A 52 -3.29 14.14 25.72
CA GLY A 52 -2.07 14.34 26.50
C GLY A 52 -0.91 13.39 26.14
N ARG A 53 -0.03 13.16 27.11
CA ARG A 53 1.26 12.47 26.88
C ARG A 53 1.06 11.02 26.44
N GLY A 54 1.70 10.63 25.34
CA GLY A 54 1.66 9.27 24.78
C GLY A 54 0.87 9.15 23.47
N TYR A 55 -0.02 10.10 23.18
CA TYR A 55 -0.72 10.16 21.91
C TYR A 55 0.02 11.04 20.91
N THR A 56 0.04 10.60 19.65
CA THR A 56 0.62 11.37 18.54
C THR A 56 -0.39 11.42 17.41
N ALA A 57 -0.29 12.42 16.54
CA ALA A 57 -1.12 12.50 15.34
C ALA A 57 -1.06 11.20 14.51
N ARG A 58 0.11 10.52 14.51
CA ARG A 58 0.28 9.21 13.89
C ARG A 58 -0.55 8.13 14.59
N SER A 59 -0.47 8.00 15.92
CA SER A 59 -1.21 6.94 16.62
C SER A 59 -2.74 7.13 16.52
N VAL A 60 -3.22 8.38 16.50
CA VAL A 60 -4.63 8.71 16.27
C VAL A 60 -5.06 8.32 14.85
N ARG A 61 -4.27 8.69 13.84
CA ARG A 61 -4.52 8.28 12.45
C ARG A 61 -4.56 6.77 12.29
N ASP A 62 -3.58 6.07 12.85
CA ASP A 62 -3.47 4.62 12.73
C ASP A 62 -4.68 3.95 13.41
N ARG A 63 -5.14 4.47 14.55
CA ARG A 63 -6.38 3.99 15.19
C ARG A 63 -7.60 4.24 14.32
N TRP A 64 -7.74 5.43 13.74
CA TRP A 64 -8.84 5.76 12.84
C TRP A 64 -8.88 4.84 11.60
N VAL A 65 -7.73 4.58 10.99
CA VAL A 65 -7.61 3.66 9.85
C VAL A 65 -8.09 2.25 10.24
N ASN A 66 -7.71 1.77 11.41
CA ASN A 66 -8.15 0.47 11.92
C ASN A 66 -9.68 0.44 12.13
N ILE A 67 -10.25 1.46 12.79
CA ILE A 67 -11.70 1.60 13.00
C ILE A 67 -12.44 1.58 11.65
N ARG A 68 -12.01 2.39 10.67
CA ARG A 68 -12.63 2.45 9.35
C ARG A 68 -12.53 1.11 8.60
N SER A 69 -11.40 0.42 8.73
CA SER A 69 -11.21 -0.91 8.12
C SER A 69 -12.18 -1.94 8.71
N THR A 70 -12.30 -2.00 10.04
CA THR A 70 -13.25 -2.87 10.73
C THR A 70 -14.71 -2.54 10.36
N PHE A 71 -15.03 -1.26 10.21
CA PHE A 71 -16.35 -0.84 9.74
C PHE A 71 -16.63 -1.36 8.32
N ASN A 72 -15.74 -1.11 7.36
CA ASN A 72 -15.89 -1.56 5.98
C ASN A 72 -15.96 -3.09 5.86
N HIS A 73 -15.26 -3.81 6.73
CA HIS A 73 -15.38 -5.27 6.80
C HIS A 73 -16.79 -5.70 7.27
N ASN A 74 -17.30 -5.10 8.35
CA ASN A 74 -18.65 -5.38 8.83
C ASN A 74 -19.72 -4.97 7.81
N LEU A 75 -19.55 -3.83 7.15
CA LEU A 75 -20.46 -3.34 6.11
C LEU A 75 -20.62 -4.36 4.98
N ARG A 76 -19.51 -4.90 4.46
CA ARG A 76 -19.56 -5.97 3.44
C ARG A 76 -20.29 -7.22 3.91
N ARG A 77 -20.15 -7.60 5.19
CA ARG A 77 -20.88 -8.74 5.76
C ARG A 77 -22.38 -8.48 5.86
N VAL A 78 -22.75 -7.27 6.27
CA VAL A 78 -24.14 -6.82 6.31
C VAL A 78 -24.74 -6.85 4.91
N ASP A 79 -24.07 -6.27 3.93
CA ASP A 79 -24.60 -6.19 2.56
C ASP A 79 -24.71 -7.58 1.93
N LYS A 80 -23.71 -8.46 2.10
CA LYS A 80 -23.81 -9.87 1.68
C LYS A 80 -24.97 -10.61 2.34
N SER A 81 -25.21 -10.36 3.64
CA SER A 81 -26.34 -10.99 4.33
C SER A 81 -27.69 -10.50 3.82
N LYS A 82 -27.80 -9.22 3.43
CA LYS A 82 -29.03 -8.68 2.81
C LYS A 82 -29.33 -9.32 1.45
N GLU A 83 -28.30 -9.63 0.67
CA GLU A 83 -28.45 -10.30 -0.63
C GLU A 83 -28.96 -11.74 -0.49
N THR A 84 -28.62 -12.42 0.61
CA THR A 84 -28.96 -13.83 0.83
C THR A 84 -30.22 -14.01 1.70
N ALA A 85 -30.53 -13.03 2.56
CA ALA A 85 -31.60 -13.11 3.52
C ALA A 85 -32.98 -13.08 2.87
N ARG A 86 -33.87 -13.97 3.31
CA ARG A 86 -35.28 -13.98 2.87
C ARG A 86 -36.16 -13.04 3.69
N SER A 87 -35.70 -12.66 4.88
CA SER A 87 -36.39 -11.78 5.82
C SER A 87 -35.40 -10.85 6.51
N SER A 88 -35.86 -9.66 6.93
CA SER A 88 -35.04 -8.67 7.63
C SER A 88 -34.45 -9.19 8.95
N ALA A 89 -35.07 -10.20 9.57
CA ALA A 89 -34.58 -10.84 10.79
C ALA A 89 -33.32 -11.70 10.59
N GLU A 90 -33.04 -12.12 9.34
CA GLU A 90 -31.88 -12.96 9.00
C GLU A 90 -30.64 -12.13 8.62
N VAL A 91 -30.81 -10.81 8.46
CA VAL A 91 -29.72 -9.90 8.12
C VAL A 91 -28.72 -9.83 9.29
N TYR A 92 -27.44 -10.01 8.98
CA TYR A 92 -26.37 -9.93 9.96
C TYR A 92 -26.34 -8.54 10.60
N VAL A 93 -26.33 -8.49 11.93
CA VAL A 93 -26.17 -7.25 12.71
C VAL A 93 -24.85 -7.32 13.48
N PRO A 94 -23.86 -6.47 13.16
CA PRO A 94 -22.60 -6.42 13.88
C PRO A 94 -22.80 -6.06 15.36
N CYS A 95 -22.27 -6.88 16.27
CA CYS A 95 -22.25 -6.61 17.71
C CYS A 95 -21.13 -5.65 18.13
N TRP A 96 -20.56 -4.89 17.19
CA TRP A 96 -19.42 -4.03 17.43
C TRP A 96 -19.87 -2.66 17.98
N PRO A 97 -19.37 -2.19 19.13
CA PRO A 97 -19.81 -0.94 19.76
C PRO A 97 -19.79 0.31 18.90
N LEU A 98 -18.86 0.39 17.95
CA LEU A 98 -18.71 1.55 17.07
C LEU A 98 -19.60 1.47 15.82
N TRP A 99 -20.35 0.37 15.64
CA TRP A 99 -21.19 0.15 14.46
C TRP A 99 -22.24 1.23 14.26
N LYS A 100 -23.02 1.57 15.31
CA LYS A 100 -24.06 2.62 15.22
C LYS A 100 -23.45 4.02 15.04
N PRO A 101 -22.44 4.44 15.83
CA PRO A 101 -21.79 5.75 15.64
C PRO A 101 -21.17 5.97 14.26
N LEU A 102 -20.75 4.91 13.56
CA LEU A 102 -20.09 5.00 12.25
C LEU A 102 -21.03 4.99 11.04
N GLN A 103 -22.35 4.93 11.24
CA GLN A 103 -23.31 4.87 10.12
C GLN A 103 -23.22 6.07 9.17
N PHE A 104 -22.77 7.24 9.64
CA PHE A 104 -22.57 8.43 8.80
C PHE A 104 -21.57 8.21 7.64
N LEU A 105 -20.70 7.20 7.74
CA LEU A 105 -19.77 6.85 6.66
C LEU A 105 -20.47 6.22 5.45
N ARG A 106 -21.71 5.71 5.63
CA ARG A 106 -22.50 5.11 4.54
C ARG A 106 -23.11 6.17 3.64
N ASP A 107 -23.47 7.33 4.19
CA ASP A 107 -24.24 8.34 3.47
C ASP A 107 -23.43 9.04 2.37
N THR A 108 -22.09 9.03 2.47
CA THR A 108 -21.22 9.58 1.42
C THR A 108 -21.17 8.77 0.13
N SER A 109 -21.48 7.48 0.12
CA SER A 109 -21.36 6.67 -1.10
C SER A 109 -22.50 6.90 -2.09
N LYS A 110 -23.53 7.66 -1.72
CA LYS A 110 -24.71 7.93 -2.55
C LYS A 110 -24.68 9.31 -3.23
N MET A 111 -23.81 10.21 -2.78
CA MET A 111 -23.83 11.61 -3.20
C MET A 111 -22.98 11.90 -4.45
N GLU A 112 -22.18 10.95 -4.95
CA GLU A 112 -21.33 11.17 -6.15
C GLU A 112 -21.98 10.71 -7.47
N ASP A 113 -23.17 10.09 -7.44
CA ASP A 113 -23.88 9.60 -8.64
C ASP A 113 -25.02 10.53 -9.11
N THR A 114 -25.17 11.74 -8.57
CA THR A 114 -26.31 12.64 -8.86
C THR A 114 -25.92 14.04 -9.30
N ASP A 115 -24.84 14.18 -10.08
CA ASP A 115 -24.48 15.44 -10.77
C ASP A 115 -24.25 15.20 -12.27
N PHE A 116 -25.20 14.51 -12.93
CA PHE A 116 -25.41 14.67 -14.37
C PHE A 116 -26.70 15.47 -14.53
N GLU A 117 -26.55 16.79 -14.56
CA GLU A 117 -27.67 17.71 -14.77
C GLU A 117 -28.42 17.35 -16.05
N ASN A 118 -29.71 17.15 -15.84
CA ASN A 118 -30.71 16.75 -16.80
C ASN A 118 -31.03 17.97 -17.66
N TYR A 119 -30.45 18.05 -18.86
CA TYR A 119 -30.81 19.09 -19.83
C TYR A 119 -32.25 18.83 -20.29
N SER A 120 -33.20 19.46 -19.60
CA SER A 120 -34.62 19.37 -19.90
C SER A 120 -34.89 19.96 -21.28
N SER A 121 -35.15 19.10 -22.25
CA SER A 121 -35.58 19.46 -23.61
C SER A 121 -36.88 20.26 -23.58
N ILE A 122 -36.77 21.58 -23.72
CA ILE A 122 -37.91 22.45 -24.00
C ILE A 122 -38.24 22.33 -25.49
N GLN A 123 -39.32 21.63 -25.82
CA GLN A 123 -40.00 21.77 -27.10
C GLN A 123 -40.89 23.01 -27.08
N THR A 124 -40.63 24.00 -27.93
CA THR A 124 -41.68 24.83 -28.55
C THR A 124 -41.19 25.37 -29.91
N LYS A 125 -41.97 24.99 -30.95
CA LYS A 125 -42.17 25.48 -32.34
C LYS A 125 -41.86 26.98 -32.58
N LEU A 126 -41.56 27.55 -33.76
CA LEU A 126 -41.66 27.31 -35.21
C LEU A 126 -40.69 28.40 -35.83
N SER A 127 -39.99 28.28 -36.96
CA SER A 127 -40.49 28.41 -38.34
C SER A 127 -39.32 28.45 -39.35
N ASN A 128 -39.49 27.77 -40.48
CA ASN A 128 -38.98 27.98 -41.84
C ASN A 128 -37.63 28.72 -42.06
N VAL A 129 -36.70 28.07 -42.77
CA VAL A 129 -36.13 28.54 -44.05
C VAL A 129 -35.30 27.39 -44.67
N GLU A 130 -35.82 26.90 -45.79
CA GLU A 130 -35.18 26.58 -47.08
C GLU A 130 -33.97 25.62 -47.20
N MET A 131 -34.14 24.70 -48.15
CA MET A 131 -33.24 23.65 -48.60
C MET A 131 -31.86 24.14 -49.04
N LYS A 132 -30.83 23.35 -48.72
CA LYS A 132 -29.77 23.04 -49.68
C LYS A 132 -29.36 21.58 -49.52
N GLU A 133 -29.73 20.78 -50.50
CA GLU A 133 -29.26 19.42 -50.70
C GLU A 133 -27.88 19.51 -51.37
N GLU A 134 -26.83 19.04 -50.69
CA GLU A 134 -25.50 18.89 -51.29
C GLU A 134 -25.02 17.45 -51.16
N LEU A 135 -24.45 17.01 -52.28
CA LEU A 135 -24.12 15.63 -52.62
C LEU A 135 -23.14 14.97 -51.64
N GLN A 136 -23.35 13.66 -51.53
CA GLN A 136 -22.38 12.68 -51.08
C GLN A 136 -21.10 12.77 -51.94
N SER A 137 -20.02 13.31 -51.36
CA SER A 137 -18.68 13.33 -51.94
C SER A 137 -17.74 12.60 -51.00
N ASP A 138 -17.18 11.51 -51.51
CA ASP A 138 -16.17 10.66 -50.90
C ASP A 138 -14.80 11.36 -50.97
N MET A 139 -14.30 11.87 -49.84
CA MET A 139 -12.86 12.19 -49.64
C MET A 139 -12.57 12.58 -48.18
N GLU A 140 -12.00 11.62 -47.45
CA GLU A 140 -11.03 11.78 -46.35
C GLU A 140 -11.32 12.82 -45.24
N GLU A 141 -12.17 12.46 -44.28
CA GLU A 141 -12.25 13.15 -42.99
C GLU A 141 -11.29 12.52 -41.97
N ILE A 142 -10.12 13.16 -41.90
CA ILE A 142 -9.31 13.44 -40.72
C ILE A 142 -9.86 12.82 -39.41
N ASN A 143 -9.27 11.68 -39.04
CA ASN A 143 -9.26 11.20 -37.66
C ASN A 143 -8.66 12.28 -36.75
N LEU A 144 -9.49 13.17 -36.19
CA LEU A 144 -9.13 13.92 -34.99
C LEU A 144 -9.16 12.95 -33.80
N GLY A 145 -8.11 12.13 -33.74
CA GLY A 145 -7.77 11.29 -32.62
C GLY A 145 -7.63 12.14 -31.38
N ILE A 146 -8.69 12.17 -30.57
CA ILE A 146 -8.65 12.60 -29.18
C ILE A 146 -7.50 11.83 -28.53
N ARG A 147 -6.44 12.57 -28.19
CA ARG A 147 -5.21 12.03 -27.64
C ARG A 147 -5.53 11.31 -26.33
N GLN A 148 -5.55 9.98 -26.37
CA GLN A 148 -5.47 9.17 -25.16
C GLN A 148 -4.26 9.64 -24.35
N ARG A 149 -4.51 10.06 -23.10
CA ARG A 149 -3.49 10.18 -22.05
C ARG A 149 -2.81 8.83 -21.91
N GLY A 150 -1.70 8.66 -22.61
CA GLY A 150 -0.99 7.40 -22.73
C GLY A 150 0.20 7.43 -23.69
N LYS A 151 0.30 8.41 -24.60
CA LYS A 151 1.50 8.59 -25.41
C LYS A 151 2.60 9.31 -24.61
N ARG A 152 3.57 8.51 -24.23
CA ARG A 152 4.84 8.88 -23.61
C ARG A 152 5.63 9.73 -24.61
N THR A 153 6.05 10.92 -24.20
CA THR A 153 7.01 11.73 -24.97
C THR A 153 8.34 10.97 -25.09
N ASP A 154 8.97 11.01 -26.27
CA ASP A 154 10.29 10.47 -26.58
C ASP A 154 11.42 11.16 -25.78
N ARG A 155 11.44 10.91 -24.47
CA ARG A 155 12.62 11.17 -23.65
C ARG A 155 13.49 9.92 -23.73
N PRO A 156 14.75 10.00 -24.21
CA PRO A 156 15.62 8.84 -24.30
C PRO A 156 15.88 8.29 -22.90
N ARG A 157 15.17 7.23 -22.53
CA ARG A 157 15.32 6.53 -21.26
C ARG A 157 16.43 5.50 -21.45
N ARG A 158 17.59 5.75 -20.82
CA ARG A 158 18.70 4.79 -20.71
C ARG A 158 18.16 3.40 -20.41
N LYS A 159 18.47 2.45 -21.30
CA LYS A 159 18.06 1.05 -21.23
C LYS A 159 18.77 0.37 -20.06
N PHE A 160 18.08 0.16 -18.95
CA PHE A 160 18.41 -0.95 -18.06
C PHE A 160 17.59 -2.16 -18.49
N LYS A 161 18.28 -3.14 -19.10
CA LYS A 161 17.71 -4.44 -19.46
C LYS A 161 17.30 -5.14 -18.16
N SER A 162 16.01 -5.38 -17.98
CA SER A 162 15.54 -6.44 -17.09
C SER A 162 14.75 -7.44 -17.95
N PRO A 163 15.06 -8.74 -17.87
CA PRO A 163 14.40 -9.73 -18.70
C PRO A 163 12.98 -9.96 -18.18
N THR A 164 12.03 -9.81 -19.10
CA THR A 164 10.64 -10.25 -19.00
C THR A 164 10.58 -11.75 -18.71
N LYS A 165 9.82 -12.16 -17.69
CA LYS A 165 9.09 -13.44 -17.73
C LYS A 165 7.67 -13.25 -17.24
N ILE A 166 6.77 -13.61 -18.14
CA ILE A 166 5.33 -13.80 -18.00
C ILE A 166 5.09 -14.76 -16.84
N ILE A 167 4.34 -14.33 -15.82
CA ILE A 167 3.85 -15.25 -14.78
C ILE A 167 2.33 -15.31 -14.89
N LYS A 168 1.88 -16.44 -15.44
CA LYS A 168 0.50 -16.95 -15.39
C LYS A 168 0.03 -16.92 -13.93
N LYS A 169 -1.26 -16.64 -13.68
CA LYS A 169 -1.87 -16.75 -12.34
C LYS A 169 -1.63 -18.17 -11.78
N GLN A 170 -0.56 -18.36 -11.04
CA GLN A 170 -0.34 -19.57 -10.25
C GLN A 170 -0.95 -19.37 -8.87
N ASN A 171 -1.68 -20.39 -8.43
CA ASN A 171 -2.38 -20.40 -7.16
C ASN A 171 -1.38 -20.09 -6.03
N LYS A 172 -1.69 -19.09 -5.20
CA LYS A 172 -0.80 -18.64 -4.11
C LYS A 172 -0.35 -19.79 -3.20
N CYS A 173 -1.19 -20.82 -3.06
CA CYS A 173 -0.88 -22.03 -2.29
C CYS A 173 0.23 -22.87 -2.94
N VAL A 174 0.29 -22.96 -4.27
CA VAL A 174 1.36 -23.68 -4.98
C VAL A 174 2.69 -22.94 -4.79
N ASN A 175 2.68 -21.61 -4.95
CA ASN A 175 3.87 -20.81 -4.68
C ASN A 175 4.33 -20.90 -3.22
N PHE A 176 3.41 -20.99 -2.27
CA PHE A 176 3.76 -21.16 -0.86
C PHE A 176 4.40 -22.53 -0.60
N ILE A 177 3.83 -23.60 -1.18
CA ILE A 177 4.38 -24.96 -1.08
C ILE A 177 5.74 -25.06 -1.78
N ASP A 178 5.91 -24.44 -2.94
CA ASP A 178 7.19 -24.38 -3.66
C ASP A 178 8.24 -23.62 -2.84
N ASN A 179 7.88 -22.49 -2.23
CA ASN A 179 8.78 -21.75 -1.35
C ASN A 179 9.14 -22.55 -0.09
N LEU A 180 8.20 -23.31 0.46
CA LEU A 180 8.44 -24.19 1.61
C LEU A 180 9.39 -25.33 1.22
N LEU A 181 9.18 -25.95 0.06
CA LEU A 181 10.06 -26.98 -0.49
C LEU A 181 11.48 -26.44 -0.74
N ILE A 182 11.61 -25.24 -1.30
CA ILE A 182 12.91 -24.57 -1.49
C ILE A 182 13.59 -24.31 -0.13
N ALA A 183 12.83 -23.88 0.88
CA ALA A 183 13.37 -23.60 2.21
C ALA A 183 13.78 -24.87 2.98
N MET A 184 13.09 -26.00 2.74
CA MET A 184 13.37 -27.28 3.40
C MET A 184 14.39 -28.16 2.66
N LYS A 185 14.66 -27.88 1.38
CA LYS A 185 15.65 -28.59 0.55
C LYS A 185 17.05 -28.71 1.18
N PRO A 186 17.59 -27.71 1.90
CA PRO A 186 18.90 -27.82 2.56
C PRO A 186 18.92 -28.80 3.73
N ILE A 187 17.76 -29.17 4.26
CA ILE A 187 17.63 -30.13 5.36
C ILE A 187 17.53 -31.56 4.81
N SER A 188 17.03 -31.73 3.57
CA SER A 188 16.82 -33.04 2.94
C SER A 188 18.01 -33.55 2.13
N GLU A 189 18.92 -32.68 1.69
CA GLU A 189 20.10 -33.07 0.90
C GLU A 189 21.36 -33.00 1.79
N PRO A 190 22.19 -34.05 1.85
CA PRO A 190 23.43 -34.00 2.62
C PRO A 190 24.35 -32.92 2.06
N CYS A 191 24.79 -32.05 2.98
CA CYS A 191 25.56 -30.84 2.79
C CYS A 191 26.72 -31.02 1.79
N THR A 192 26.76 -30.17 0.76
CA THR A 192 28.01 -29.89 0.03
C THR A 192 28.59 -28.59 0.58
N ASP A 193 29.84 -28.65 1.05
CA ASP A 193 30.53 -27.64 1.88
C ASP A 193 30.66 -26.23 1.30
N ASN A 194 30.12 -25.94 0.12
CA ASN A 194 30.32 -24.66 -0.58
C ASN A 194 29.10 -23.72 -0.63
N MET A 195 27.98 -24.02 0.04
CA MET A 195 26.77 -23.17 -0.02
C MET A 195 26.39 -22.43 1.26
N GLN A 196 27.14 -22.54 2.36
CA GLN A 196 26.83 -21.80 3.60
C GLN A 196 27.06 -20.28 3.51
N TYR A 197 27.81 -19.77 2.52
CA TYR A 197 28.30 -18.39 2.53
C TYR A 197 27.41 -17.34 1.83
N TRP A 198 26.46 -17.74 0.98
CA TRP A 198 25.69 -16.76 0.20
C TRP A 198 24.70 -15.94 1.05
N PHE A 199 24.14 -16.56 2.10
CA PHE A 199 23.23 -15.87 3.02
C PHE A 199 23.97 -14.83 3.87
N PHE A 200 25.17 -15.17 4.35
CA PHE A 200 25.97 -14.27 5.18
C PHE A 200 26.44 -13.03 4.40
N GLY A 201 26.97 -13.21 3.19
CA GLY A 201 27.42 -12.09 2.36
C GLY A 201 26.29 -11.11 2.00
N ARG A 202 25.08 -11.63 1.75
CA ARG A 202 23.89 -10.80 1.53
C ARG A 202 23.52 -10.00 2.79
N HIS A 203 23.52 -10.65 3.96
CA HIS A 203 23.18 -9.98 5.22
C HIS A 203 24.17 -8.87 5.57
N VAL A 204 25.47 -9.12 5.42
CA VAL A 204 26.52 -8.12 5.67
C VAL A 204 26.35 -6.93 4.74
N THR A 205 26.06 -7.17 3.46
CA THR A 205 25.83 -6.10 2.46
C THR A 205 24.59 -5.27 2.79
N GLU A 206 23.49 -5.91 3.18
CA GLU A 206 22.26 -5.23 3.61
C GLU A 206 22.50 -4.37 4.86
N ARG A 207 23.33 -4.83 5.80
CA ARG A 207 23.69 -4.07 7.01
C ARG A 207 24.58 -2.87 6.70
N LEU A 208 25.58 -3.02 5.84
CA LEU A 208 26.45 -1.90 5.43
C LEU A 208 25.68 -0.81 4.69
N ASN A 209 24.75 -1.18 3.80
CA ASN A 209 23.90 -0.24 3.08
C ASN A 209 22.90 0.52 3.97
N ALA A 210 22.62 0.02 5.18
CA ALA A 210 21.75 0.68 6.14
C ALA A 210 22.51 1.66 7.08
N MET A 211 23.84 1.68 7.02
CA MET A 211 24.68 2.57 7.82
C MET A 211 24.99 3.88 7.08
N ARG A 212 25.50 4.88 7.79
CA ARG A 212 26.06 6.09 7.16
C ARG A 212 27.39 5.74 6.50
N ASP A 213 27.74 6.42 5.42
CA ASP A 213 28.94 6.12 4.61
C ASP A 213 30.23 6.02 5.44
N VAL A 214 30.39 6.90 6.44
CA VAL A 214 31.57 6.91 7.33
C VAL A 214 31.59 5.68 8.24
N ASP A 215 30.44 5.28 8.79
CA ASP A 215 30.33 4.13 9.69
C ASP A 215 30.50 2.81 8.90
N ALA A 216 29.95 2.76 7.68
CA ALA A 216 30.11 1.63 6.77
C ALA A 216 31.58 1.45 6.38
N ALA A 217 32.31 2.53 6.07
CA ALA A 217 33.73 2.48 5.75
C ALA A 217 34.60 2.01 6.93
N CYS A 218 34.25 2.37 8.17
CA CYS A 218 34.89 1.82 9.37
C CYS A 218 34.60 0.32 9.51
N ALA A 219 33.33 -0.10 9.44
CA ALA A 219 32.94 -1.50 9.57
C ALA A 219 33.57 -2.39 8.49
N ILE A 220 33.69 -1.89 7.24
CA ILE A 220 34.37 -2.62 6.16
C ILE A 220 35.84 -2.85 6.49
N ARG A 221 36.55 -1.84 7.01
CA ARG A 221 37.96 -1.99 7.40
C ARG A 221 38.12 -3.03 8.51
N ASP A 222 37.25 -3.04 9.51
CA ASP A 222 37.29 -4.00 10.60
C ASP A 222 37.03 -5.43 10.11
N ILE A 223 36.04 -5.61 9.23
CA ILE A 223 35.74 -6.91 8.60
C ILE A 223 36.95 -7.40 7.80
N MET A 224 37.58 -6.54 6.99
CA MET A 224 38.75 -6.92 6.19
C MET A 224 39.97 -7.23 7.07
N ALA A 225 40.17 -6.49 8.16
CA ALA A 225 41.23 -6.77 9.14
C ALA A 225 41.03 -8.16 9.78
N TYR A 226 39.80 -8.48 10.18
CA TYR A 226 39.46 -9.77 10.76
C TYR A 226 39.66 -10.93 9.75
N LEU A 227 39.23 -10.75 8.50
CA LEU A 227 39.42 -11.76 7.45
C LEU A 227 40.91 -12.01 7.16
N ASN A 228 41.73 -10.97 7.13
CA ASN A 228 43.17 -11.11 6.95
C ASN A 228 43.83 -11.83 8.13
N GLN A 229 43.36 -11.57 9.36
CA GLN A 229 43.82 -12.27 10.55
C GLN A 229 43.48 -13.77 10.50
N CYS A 230 42.23 -14.11 10.14
CA CYS A 230 41.82 -15.51 9.97
C CYS A 230 42.64 -16.22 8.87
N ARG A 231 42.99 -15.50 7.79
CA ARG A 231 43.81 -16.05 6.72
C ARG A 231 45.24 -16.35 7.18
N SER A 232 45.83 -15.46 7.99
CA SER A 232 47.17 -15.67 8.54
C SER A 232 47.26 -16.83 9.53
N ILE A 233 46.18 -17.11 10.27
CA ILE A 233 46.11 -18.25 11.21
C ILE A 233 46.09 -19.58 10.44
N ASN A 234 45.36 -19.64 9.33
CA ASN A 234 45.28 -20.85 8.51
C ASN A 234 46.62 -21.16 7.80
N ASP A 235 47.44 -20.14 7.47
CA ASP A 235 48.77 -20.35 6.87
C ASP A 235 49.83 -20.80 7.89
N SER A 236 49.64 -20.53 9.19
CA SER A 236 50.55 -21.01 10.24
C SER A 236 50.34 -22.48 10.61
N ASP A 237 49.11 -22.99 10.51
CA ASP A 237 48.81 -24.40 10.82
C ASP A 237 49.32 -25.36 9.74
N VAL A 238 49.44 -24.91 8.48
CA VAL A 238 49.99 -25.72 7.37
C VAL A 238 51.52 -25.86 7.44
N LYS A 239 52.23 -24.94 8.12
CA LYS A 239 53.71 -25.00 8.23
C LYS A 239 54.23 -25.85 9.39
N SER A 240 53.37 -26.31 10.30
CA SER A 240 53.76 -27.16 11.43
C SER A 240 53.73 -28.67 11.14
N GLU A 241 53.23 -29.09 9.96
CA GLU A 241 53.18 -30.52 9.58
C GLU A 241 54.39 -31.02 8.78
N ASP A 242 55.22 -30.13 8.20
CA ASP A 242 56.36 -30.52 7.34
C ASP A 242 57.73 -30.53 8.06
N THR A 243 57.80 -30.80 9.36
CA THR A 243 59.11 -30.90 10.08
C THR A 243 59.26 -32.15 10.95
N LEU A 244 58.70 -33.28 10.50
CA LEU A 244 59.06 -34.61 10.99
C LEU A 244 59.19 -35.57 9.81
N GLU A 245 60.30 -35.49 9.07
CA GLU A 245 61.07 -36.63 8.54
C GLU A 245 62.45 -36.17 8.05
#